data_AF-A0AA41QZN3-F1
#
_entry.id   AF-A0AA41QZN3-F1
#
_cell.length_a   1.000
_cell.length_b   1.000
_cell.length_c   1.000
_cell.angle_alpha   90.00
_cell.angle_beta   90.00
_cell.angle_gamma   90.00
#
_symmetry.space_group_name_H-M   'P 1'
#
loop_
_entity.id
_entity.type
_entity.pdbx_description
1 polymer ?
#
loop_
_entity_poly.entity_id
_entity_poly.type
_entity_poly.pdbx_seq_one_letter_code
_entity_poly.pdbx_strand_id
1 'polypeptide(L)' 'MSIRLLARDLYLSQQQVARLQKALADAPDDRRPAIAQQLRRALAERNALRRALDGRIGR' A
#
# COMPACT_ATOMS: atom_id res chain seq x y z
N MET A 1 -4.87 -18.51 -1.55
CA MET A 1 -5.55 -17.27 -1.10
C MET A 1 -6.89 -17.16 -1.81
N SER A 2 -7.99 -17.08 -1.05
CA SER A 2 -9.30 -16.75 -1.62
C SER A 2 -9.28 -15.31 -2.14
N ILE A 3 -10.00 -15.04 -3.23
CA ILE A 3 -10.16 -13.68 -3.80
C ILE A 3 -10.62 -12.68 -2.71
N ARG A 4 -11.46 -13.12 -1.76
CA ARG A 4 -11.90 -12.32 -0.62
C ARG A 4 -10.77 -11.84 0.29
N LEU A 5 -9.80 -12.71 0.57
CA LEU A 5 -8.66 -12.36 1.42
C LEU A 5 -7.74 -11.38 0.70
N LEU A 6 -7.47 -11.60 -0.59
CA LEU A 6 -6.72 -10.67 -1.43
C LEU A 6 -7.36 -9.28 -1.51
N ALA A 7 -8.70 -9.21 -1.63
CA ALA A 7 -9.42 -7.95 -1.63
C ALA A 7 -9.29 -7.22 -0.28
N ARG A 8 -9.38 -7.96 0.84
CA ARG A 8 -9.16 -7.40 2.19
C ARG A 8 -7.74 -6.88 2.36
N ASP A 9 -6.74 -7.66 1.98
CA ASP A 9 -5.33 -7.29 2.09
C ASP A 9 -5.04 -6.06 1.23
N LEU A 10 -5.60 -6.01 0.01
CA LEU A 10 -5.49 -4.84 -0.86
C LEU A 10 -6.12 -3.59 -0.23
N TYR A 11 -7.28 -3.71 0.43
CA TYR A 11 -7.91 -2.62 1.15
C TYR A 11 -7.05 -2.11 2.31
N LEU A 12 -6.50 -3.02 3.12
CA LEU A 12 -5.62 -2.67 4.24
C LEU A 12 -4.35 -1.96 3.75
N SER A 13 -3.75 -2.47 2.68
CA SER A 13 -2.57 -1.88 2.05
C SER A 13 -2.86 -0.47 1.50
N GLN A 14 -4.02 -0.26 0.86
CA GLN A 14 -4.47 1.07 0.43
C GLN A 14 -4.62 2.03 1.61
N GLN A 15 -5.23 1.59 2.71
CA GLN A 15 -5.39 2.40 3.92
C GLN A 15 -4.04 2.76 4.55
N GLN A 16 -3.05 1.86 4.51
CA GLN A 16 -1.71 2.13 4.99
C GLN A 16 -1.00 3.18 4.12
N VAL A 17 -1.10 3.07 2.79
CA VAL A 17 -0.57 4.07 1.86
C VAL A 17 -1.17 5.45 2.15
N ALA A 18 -2.50 5.53 2.31
CA ALA A 18 -3.17 6.80 2.61
C ALA A 18 -2.70 7.41 3.94
N ARG A 19 -2.53 6.58 4.98
CA ARG A 19 -1.98 7.03 6.28
C ARG A 19 -0.55 7.54 6.16
N LEU A 20 0.31 6.84 5.42
CA LEU A 20 1.71 7.24 5.21
C LEU A 20 1.84 8.49 4.34
N GLN A 21 0.97 8.67 3.34
CA GLN A 21 0.92 9.89 2.54
C GLN A 21 0.54 11.10 3.39
N LYS A 22 -0.50 10.97 4.23
CA LYS A 22 -0.88 12.03 5.17
C LYS A 22 0.26 12.34 6.15
N ALA A 23 0.85 11.30 6.74
CA ALA A 23 1.99 11.48 7.64
C ALA A 23 3.19 12.14 6.95
N LEU A 24 3.44 11.85 5.66
CA LEU A 24 4.54 12.47 4.92
C LEU A 24 4.29 13.96 4.64
N ALA A 25 3.03 14.31 4.35
CA ALA A 25 2.62 15.70 4.12
C ALA A 25 2.79 16.53 5.40
N ASP A 26 2.41 15.97 6.55
CA ASP A 26 2.43 16.65 7.85
C ASP A 26 3.80 16.54 8.57
N ALA A 27 4.74 15.74 8.07
CA ALA A 27 6.00 15.47 8.74
C ALA A 27 7.05 16.59 8.55
N PRO A 28 7.87 16.85 9.60
CA PRO A 28 9.06 17.69 9.48
C PRO A 28 10.13 17.01 8.61
N ASP A 29 11.02 17.82 8.00
CA ASP A 29 12.01 17.38 7.00
C ASP A 29 12.91 16.24 7.48
N ASP A 30 13.24 16.21 8.77
CA ASP A 30 14.09 15.19 9.38
C ASP A 30 13.42 13.80 9.38
N ARG A 31 12.08 13.75 9.43
CA ARG A 31 11.29 12.49 9.46
C ARG A 31 10.70 12.13 8.11
N ARG A 32 10.58 13.08 7.18
CA ARG A 32 10.15 12.85 5.80
C ARG A 32 10.88 11.69 5.10
N PRO A 33 12.21 11.53 5.14
CA PRO A 33 12.88 10.45 4.43
C PRO A 33 12.51 9.05 4.97
N ALA A 34 12.31 8.92 6.27
CA ALA A 34 11.87 7.66 6.89
C ALA A 34 10.45 7.29 6.47
N ILE A 35 9.52 8.25 6.52
CA ILE A 35 8.12 8.04 6.12
C ILE A 35 8.03 7.78 4.61
N ALA A 36 8.83 8.47 3.79
CA ALA A 36 8.89 8.24 2.35
C ALA A 36 9.43 6.84 2.01
N GLN A 37 10.38 6.32 2.79
CA GLN A 37 10.84 4.93 2.63
C GLN A 37 9.72 3.94 2.96
N GLN A 38 8.99 4.15 4.04
CA GLN A 38 7.84 3.31 4.41
C GLN A 38 6.73 3.37 3.34
N LEU A 39 6.43 4.57 2.83
CA LEU A 39 5.46 4.77 1.76
C LEU A 39 5.84 4.01 0.49
N ARG A 40 7.12 4.05 0.10
CA ARG A 40 7.61 3.28 -1.06
C ARG A 40 7.38 1.78 -0.90
N ARG A 41 7.62 1.22 0.28
CA ARG A 41 7.37 -0.21 0.56
C ARG A 41 5.88 -0.53 0.50
N ALA A 42 5.04 0.27 1.14
CA ALA A 42 3.59 0.08 1.12
C ALA A 42 2.99 0.17 -0.30
N LEU A 43 3.51 1.09 -1.14
CA LEU A 43 3.11 1.18 -2.56
C LEU A 43 3.51 -0.06 -3.36
N ALA A 44 4.70 -0.61 -3.12
CA ALA A 44 5.15 -1.84 -3.79
C ALA A 44 4.26 -3.04 -3.42
N GLU A 45 3.92 -3.17 -2.14
CA GLU A 45 3.01 -4.22 -1.64
C GLU A 45 1.60 -4.09 -2.24
N ARG A 46 1.03 -2.87 -2.22
CA ARG A 46 -0.27 -2.59 -2.85
C ARG A 46 -0.28 -2.98 -4.32
N ASN A 47 0.78 -2.65 -5.05
CA ASN A 47 0.90 -2.97 -6.47
C ASN A 47 1.02 -4.48 -6.71
N ALA A 48 1.75 -5.20 -5.85
CA ALA A 48 1.82 -6.66 -5.92
C ALA A 48 0.46 -7.32 -5.66
N LEU A 49 -0.27 -6.87 -4.64
CA LEU A 49 -1.62 -7.35 -4.32
C LEU A 49 -2.62 -7.07 -5.45
N ARG A 50 -2.55 -5.86 -6.04
CA ARG A 50 -3.37 -5.50 -7.21
C ARG A 50 -3.11 -6.44 -8.38
N ARG A 51 -1.84 -6.66 -8.75
CA ARG A 51 -1.46 -7.60 -9.83
C ARG A 51 -1.93 -9.03 -9.56
N ALA A 52 -1.83 -9.49 -8.30
CA ALA A 52 -2.27 -10.82 -7.92
C ALA A 52 -3.80 -10.98 -7.96
N LEU A 53 -4.54 -9.90 -7.70
CA LEU A 53 -5.99 -9.86 -7.84
C LEU A 53 -6.40 -9.80 -9.31
N ASP A 54 -5.81 -8.91 -10.11
CA ASP A 54 -6.10 -8.75 -11.53
C ASP A 54 -5.79 -10.04 -12.31
N GLY A 55 -4.66 -10.69 -12.03
CA GLY A 55 -4.29 -11.99 -12.60
C GLY A 55 -5.15 -13.18 -12.14
N ARG A 56 -6.01 -12.98 -11.14
CA ARG A 56 -7.03 -13.94 -10.70
C ARG A 56 -8.43 -13.63 -11.24
N ILE A 57 -8.72 -12.37 -11.55
CA ILE A 57 -10.01 -11.94 -12.13
C ILE A 57 -10.01 -12.14 -13.64
N GLY A 58 -8.87 -11.95 -14.30
CA GLY A 58 -8.73 -12.12 -15.75
C GLY A 58 -8.41 -13.55 -16.21
N ARG A 59 -8.51 -14.56 -15.34
CA ARG A 59 -8.16 -15.95 -15.65
C ARG A 59 -9.34 -16.90 -15.40
#